data_AF-A0A5K0YBF3-F1
#
_entry.id   AF-A0A5K0YBF3-F1
#
_cell.length_a   1.000
_cell.length_b   1.000
_cell.length_c   1.000
_cell.angle_alpha   90.00
_cell.angle_beta   90.00
_cell.angle_gamma   90.00
#
_symmetry.space_group_name_H-M   'P 1'
#
loop_
_entity.id
_entity.type
_entity.pdbx_description
1 polymer ?
#
loop_
_entity_poly.entity_id
_entity_poly.type
_entity_poly.pdbx_seq_one_letter_code
_entity_poly.pdbx_strand_id
1 'polypeptide(L)'
;CSVPDKLDRKPCKILWDVPWEELLALELAKVGYAKPTHLILHLRNFRRSQNFVRVVKCNVNDEEVASDSEATRICFTVRKTWKAYLSRMRSLRLK
;
A
#
# COMPACT_ATOMS: atom_id res chain seq x y z
N CYS A 1 29.25 -4.99 -13.20
CA CYS A 1 28.61 -4.77 -11.88
C CYS A 1 28.14 -3.34 -11.79
N SER A 2 26.86 -3.09 -12.09
CA SER A 2 26.24 -1.77 -11.99
C SER A 2 25.89 -1.51 -10.53
N VAL A 3 26.50 -0.47 -9.95
CA VAL A 3 26.25 0.01 -8.60
C VAL A 3 24.77 0.39 -8.47
N PRO A 4 23.96 -0.24 -7.60
CA PRO A 4 22.51 0.00 -7.54
C PRO A 4 22.15 1.24 -6.70
N ASP A 5 22.99 2.28 -6.68
CA ASP A 5 22.98 3.23 -5.57
C ASP A 5 22.67 4.68 -5.96
N LYS A 6 22.03 4.89 -7.11
CA LYS A 6 21.42 6.18 -7.47
C LYS A 6 20.10 5.97 -8.20
N LEU A 7 19.14 5.33 -7.53
CA LEU A 7 17.75 5.52 -7.91
C LEU A 7 17.42 6.98 -7.60
N ASP A 8 17.12 7.76 -8.64
CA ASP A 8 16.69 9.14 -8.53
C ASP A 8 15.67 9.29 -7.40
N ARG A 9 16.01 10.05 -6.34
CA ARG A 9 15.12 10.38 -5.21
C ARG A 9 13.95 11.29 -5.63
N LYS A 10 13.62 11.35 -6.92
CA LYS A 10 12.40 12.02 -7.39
C LYS A 10 11.23 11.13 -7.03
N PRO A 11 10.14 11.66 -6.43
CA PRO A 11 8.96 10.86 -6.16
C PRO A 11 8.45 10.30 -7.48
N CYS A 12 8.68 9.01 -7.70
CA CYS A 12 7.95 8.26 -8.70
C CYS A 12 6.50 8.36 -8.28
N LYS A 13 5.69 9.08 -9.07
CA LYS A 13 4.25 9.22 -8.81
C LYS A 13 3.67 7.82 -8.73
N ILE A 14 3.42 7.34 -7.51
CA ILE A 14 2.73 6.07 -7.29
C ILE A 14 1.29 6.33 -7.74
N LEU A 15 1.01 6.01 -9.00
CA LEU A 15 -0.35 5.97 -9.51
C LEU A 15 -1.03 4.80 -8.81
N TRP A 16 -2.05 5.11 -8.03
CA TRP A 16 -2.92 4.11 -7.43
C TRP A 16 -3.63 3.34 -8.55
N ASP A 17 -3.22 2.10 -8.79
CA ASP A 17 -3.62 1.27 -9.94
C ASP A 17 -4.72 0.24 -9.59
N VAL A 18 -5.10 0.14 -8.32
CA VAL A 18 -6.12 -0.80 -7.83
C VAL A 18 -7.46 -0.08 -7.65
N PRO A 19 -8.53 -0.41 -8.39
CA PRO A 19 -9.85 0.16 -8.11
C PRO A 19 -10.27 -0.07 -6.65
N TRP A 20 -10.86 0.92 -5.99
CA TRP A 20 -11.22 0.83 -4.57
C TRP A 20 -12.26 -0.27 -4.25
N GLU A 21 -13.06 -0.63 -5.25
CA GLU A 21 -14.05 -1.72 -5.25
C GLU A 21 -13.38 -3.09 -5.20
N GLU A 22 -12.20 -3.20 -5.81
CA GLU A 22 -11.42 -4.43 -5.93
C GLU A 22 -10.55 -4.68 -4.69
N LEU A 23 -10.41 -3.71 -3.80
CA LEU A 23 -9.68 -3.90 -2.55
C LEU A 23 -10.50 -4.75 -1.56
N LEU A 24 -9.88 -5.78 -0.99
CA LEU A 24 -10.47 -6.70 -0.03
C LEU A 24 -9.90 -6.51 1.39
N ALA A 25 -8.59 -6.32 1.51
CA ALA A 25 -7.91 -6.10 2.77
C ALA A 25 -6.57 -5.38 2.58
N LEU A 26 -6.05 -4.80 3.66
CA LEU A 26 -4.73 -4.17 3.73
C LEU A 26 -3.96 -4.77 4.90
N GLU A 27 -2.73 -5.21 4.64
CA GLU A 27 -1.86 -5.81 5.65
C GLU A 27 -0.45 -5.22 5.59
N LEU A 28 0.22 -5.24 6.74
CA LEU A 28 1.59 -4.76 6.89
C LEU A 28 2.50 -5.96 7.14
N ALA A 29 3.62 -6.03 6.42
CA ALA A 29 4.60 -7.09 6.58
C ALA A 29 5.97 -6.54 6.99
N LYS A 30 6.61 -7.29 7.89
CA LYS A 30 7.96 -7.06 8.41
C LYS A 30 8.90 -8.08 7.78
N VAL A 31 9.52 -7.73 6.66
CA VAL A 31 10.38 -8.67 5.93
C VAL A 31 11.83 -8.42 6.34
N GLY A 32 12.25 -9.02 7.46
CA GLY A 32 13.62 -8.89 7.97
C GLY A 32 13.93 -7.58 8.71
N TYR A 33 12.92 -6.77 9.03
CA TYR A 33 13.05 -5.52 9.77
C TYR A 33 12.15 -5.49 11.00
N ALA A 34 12.50 -4.70 12.01
CA ALA A 34 11.68 -4.54 13.23
C ALA A 34 10.36 -3.80 12.97
N LYS A 35 10.38 -2.86 12.02
CA LYS A 35 9.23 -2.07 11.57
C LYS A 35 8.66 -2.63 10.26
N PRO A 36 7.35 -2.42 9.98
CA PRO A 36 6.79 -2.79 8.69
C PRO A 36 7.50 -2.09 7.53
N THR A 37 7.81 -2.85 6.48
CA THR A 37 8.49 -2.33 5.28
C THR A 37 7.72 -2.60 4.01
N HIS A 38 6.66 -3.40 4.10
CA HIS A 38 5.82 -3.76 2.97
C HIS A 38 4.35 -3.54 3.32
N LEU A 39 3.62 -2.98 2.37
CA LEU A 39 2.16 -2.93 2.36
C LEU A 39 1.65 -4.00 1.38
N ILE A 40 0.73 -4.82 1.85
CA ILE A 40 0.07 -5.86 1.06
C ILE A 40 -1.38 -5.44 0.85
N LEU A 41 -1.80 -5.35 -0.42
CA LEU A 41 -3.17 -5.10 -0.82
C LEU A 41 -3.77 -6.41 -1.32
N HIS A 42 -4.76 -6.93 -0.61
CA HIS A 42 -5.51 -8.11 -1.02
C HIS A 42 -6.60 -7.69 -1.99
N LEU A 43 -6.68 -8.37 -3.14
CA LEU A 43 -7.67 -8.11 -4.18
C LEU A 43 -8.86 -9.05 -4.04
N ARG A 44 -10.06 -8.51 -4.24
CA ARG A 44 -11.32 -9.25 -4.17
C ARG A 44 -11.46 -10.18 -5.36
N ASN A 45 -11.23 -9.67 -6.57
CA ASN A 45 -11.31 -10.47 -7.77
C ASN A 45 -9.90 -10.68 -8.34
N PHE A 46 -9.58 -11.95 -8.59
CA PHE A 46 -8.36 -12.33 -9.29
C PHE A 46 -8.66 -13.60 -10.09
N ARG A 47 -8.05 -13.72 -11.28
CA ARG A 47 -8.10 -14.99 -12.02
C ARG A 47 -7.11 -15.98 -11.41
N ARG A 48 -7.33 -17.29 -11.59
CA ARG A 48 -6.43 -18.34 -11.09
C ARG A 48 -4.97 -18.18 -11.56
N SER A 49 -4.75 -17.50 -12.69
CA SER A 49 -3.43 -17.19 -13.24
C SER A 49 -2.88 -15.81 -12.86
N GLN A 50 -3.61 -15.02 -12.06
CA GLN A 50 -3.24 -13.67 -11.64
C GLN A 50 -2.89 -13.65 -10.16
N ASN A 51 -2.04 -12.71 -9.78
CA ASN A 51 -1.72 -12.46 -8.38
C ASN A 51 -2.97 -11.95 -7.64
N PHE A 52 -3.27 -12.55 -6.49
CA PHE A 52 -4.37 -12.16 -5.60
C PHE A 52 -3.99 -11.02 -4.63
N VAL A 53 -2.71 -10.62 -4.64
CA VAL A 53 -2.18 -9.52 -3.85
C VAL A 53 -1.32 -8.57 -4.69
N ARG A 54 -1.30 -7.30 -4.31
CA ARG A 54 -0.26 -6.34 -4.71
C ARG A 54 0.64 -6.06 -3.52
N VAL A 55 1.94 -6.09 -3.74
CA VAL A 55 2.93 -5.81 -2.70
C VAL A 55 3.64 -4.51 -3.06
N VAL A 56 3.60 -3.55 -2.14
CA VAL A 56 4.31 -2.29 -2.24
C VAL A 56 5.43 -2.30 -1.22
N LYS A 57 6.67 -2.25 -1.71
CA LYS A 57 7.86 -2.04 -0.87
C LYS A 57 7.94 -0.57 -0.51
N CYS A 58 7.93 -0.27 0.78
CA CYS A 58 8.09 1.08 1.30
C CYS A 58 9.56 1.32 1.67
N ASN A 59 9.93 2.58 1.68
CA ASN A 59 11.25 3.01 2.09
C ASN A 59 11.49 2.69 3.56
N VAL A 60 12.71 2.22 3.83
CA VAL A 60 13.18 1.87 5.16
C VAL A 60 14.24 2.90 5.48
N ASN A 61 13.82 4.04 6.04
CA ASN A 61 14.77 5.07 6.42
C ASN A 61 15.20 4.81 7.87
N ASP A 62 16.45 4.38 8.06
CA ASP A 62 16.96 3.94 9.37
C ASP A 62 17.06 5.10 10.40
N GLU A 63 17.05 6.35 9.94
CA GLU A 63 17.03 7.55 10.80
C GLU A 63 15.67 7.81 11.46
N GLU A 64 14.60 7.17 10.99
CA GLU A 64 13.27 7.27 11.59
C GLU A 64 13.14 6.36 12.82
N VAL A 65 13.94 6.62 13.85
CA VAL A 65 13.89 5.84 15.09
C VAL A 65 12.57 6.11 15.85
N ALA A 66 12.06 7.35 15.80
CA ALA A 66 10.90 7.80 16.58
C ALA A 66 9.56 7.85 15.83
N SER A 67 9.52 7.88 14.48
CA SER A 67 8.28 7.97 13.71
C SER A 67 7.76 6.60 13.23
N ASP A 68 6.45 6.55 12.95
CA ASP A 68 5.81 5.43 12.26
C ASP A 68 6.51 5.14 10.93
N SER A 69 6.70 3.86 10.61
CA SER A 69 7.30 3.46 9.32
C SER A 69 6.54 4.07 8.13
N GLU A 70 7.23 4.32 7.02
CA GLU A 70 6.55 4.78 5.80
C GLU A 70 5.40 3.85 5.40
N ALA A 71 5.59 2.52 5.51
CA ALA A 71 4.54 1.54 5.28
C ALA A 71 3.31 1.76 6.17
N THR A 72 3.51 2.05 7.47
CA THR A 72 2.42 2.37 8.41
C THR A 72 1.66 3.62 7.97
N ARG A 73 2.39 4.70 7.63
CA ARG A 73 1.77 5.98 7.21
C ARG A 73 0.98 5.84 5.91
N ILE A 74 1.53 5.12 4.93
CA ILE A 74 0.84 4.82 3.68
C ILE A 74 -0.40 3.97 3.97
N CYS A 75 -0.27 2.89 4.74
CA CYS A 75 -1.38 2.01 5.10
C CYS A 75 -2.53 2.77 5.77
N PHE A 76 -2.21 3.66 6.71
CA PHE A 76 -3.21 4.51 7.38
C PHE A 76 -3.97 5.39 6.37
N THR A 77 -3.24 6.05 5.47
CA THR A 77 -3.82 6.92 4.43
C THR A 77 -4.73 6.13 3.49
N VAL A 78 -4.25 5.01 2.97
CA VAL A 78 -5.02 4.13 2.08
C VAL A 78 -6.29 3.64 2.79
N ARG A 79 -6.19 3.21 4.05
CA ARG A 79 -7.34 2.73 4.83
C ARG A 79 -8.38 3.82 5.06
N LYS A 80 -7.95 5.06 5.34
CA LYS A 80 -8.83 6.22 5.51
C LYS A 80 -9.59 6.52 4.21
N THR A 81 -8.87 6.60 3.09
CA THR A 81 -9.45 6.88 1.77
C THR A 81 -10.41 5.78 1.33
N TRP A 82 -10.03 4.51 1.51
CA TRP A 82 -10.87 3.37 1.17
C TRP A 82 -12.17 3.35 2.00
N LYS A 83 -12.11 3.60 3.31
CA LYS A 83 -13.31 3.72 4.15
C LYS A 83 -14.23 4.85 3.69
N ALA A 84 -13.66 6.01 3.33
CA ALA A 84 -14.43 7.14 2.82
C ALA A 84 -15.13 6.78 1.49
N TYR A 85 -14.41 6.10 0.59
CA TYR A 85 -14.96 5.57 -0.65
C TYR A 85 -16.14 4.61 -0.39
N LEU A 86 -15.95 3.61 0.48
CA LEU A 86 -17.01 2.64 0.81
C LEU A 86 -18.24 3.31 1.42
N SER A 87 -18.04 4.31 2.29
CA SER A 87 -19.13 5.10 2.87
C SER A 87 -19.93 5.84 1.79
N ARG A 88 -19.23 6.51 0.86
CA ARG A 88 -19.86 7.20 -0.27
C ARG A 88 -20.64 6.25 -1.18
N MET A 89 -20.09 5.05 -1.45
CA MET A 89 -20.80 4.07 -2.29
C MET A 89 -22.05 3.52 -1.60
N ARG A 90 -22.01 3.33 -0.29
CA ARG A 90 -23.19 2.91 0.48
C ARG A 90 -24.28 3.98 0.43
N SER A 91 -23.93 5.26 0.58
CA SER A 91 -24.92 6.34 0.51
C SER A 91 -25.53 6.52 -0.88
N LEU A 92 -24.76 6.25 -1.95
CA LEU A 92 -25.28 6.26 -3.32
C LEU A 92 -26.23 5.10 -3.63
N ARG A 93 -26.07 3.93 -2.99
CA ARG A 93 -26.97 2.79 -3.15
C ARG A 93 -28.30 2.92 -2.38
N LEU A 94 -28.35 3.84 -1.42
CA LEU A 94 -29.52 4.09 -0.57
C LEU A 94 -30.35 5.30 -1.04
N LYS A 95 -29.96 5.94 -2.14
CA LYS A 95 -30.72 6.98 -2.85
C LYS A 95 -31.31 6.42 -4.12
#